data_AF-A0AAD9DLU6-F1
#
_entry.id   AF-A0AAD9DLU6-F1
#
_cell.length_a   1.000
_cell.length_b   1.000
_cell.length_c   1.000
_cell.angle_alpha   90.00
_cell.angle_beta   90.00
_cell.angle_gamma   90.00
#
_symmetry.space_group_name_H-M   'P 1'
#
loop_
_entity.id
_entity.type
_entity.pdbx_description
1 polymer ?
#
loop_
_entity_poly.entity_id
_entity_poly.type
_entity_poly.pdbx_seq_one_letter_code
_entity_poly.pdbx_strand_id
1 'polypeptide(L)'
;MANAIRFHEIGTPSVMRWEEIEVGRPGAGEVRVRHEAVGLNFADTYFRSGLYPAQLPAGMGVEGAGVVEEIGEGVVDFAVGDRVTYTGSPLGAYATERIMASSDLIALPDGIAFDTAAAMTMRGLTAAYLLRRIYPLKAGDTVLLHAAAGGVGLIFTQWAKLLGIKVIGTVSSDEKASVARAHGCDEVVIYTREDVVARVKEITGGVGVPVVYDSIGQSTFDISLDCLARRGLLVCFGTASGPTPPIQAMQLAVKGSLFVTRPALADYIADPAERAELAGELFSHVESGRIKIEINQRYPLEDAKNPLPSTSTIHVEKFTCSIGAELSGVDLGEVARDDALFAEIKALLLEHKGLFFRDQNFSKAEHVELAQRFGELEDHPALGSDPDHPGLVRIYKDLDSPPEHFENAYHCDATWRVNPPMGCVLRCVETPPVGGDTIWVNMALAYENLPARVKEQIKDLRARHSIESTFGARMPIERRHQLKERFPDAEHPVVRTHPETGEKILFVNSFATHLVNYHTPENVRYGIDYAPGAGNLLTYLASQAQIPEYQVRWRWTENSVAIWDNRSTQHYAVQDYWPAVRKMERAGIIGDAPF
;
A
#
# COMPACT_ATOMS: atom_id res chain seq x y z
N MET A 1 -30.37 3.46 25.29
CA MET A 1 -29.72 2.25 24.78
C MET A 1 -28.38 2.69 24.24
N ALA A 2 -27.31 2.02 24.64
CA ALA A 2 -25.96 2.37 24.21
C ALA A 2 -25.64 1.61 22.92
N ASN A 3 -24.65 2.08 22.16
CA ASN A 3 -24.15 1.36 21.00
C ASN A 3 -22.67 1.04 21.18
N ALA A 4 -22.22 -0.08 20.62
CA ALA A 4 -20.83 -0.48 20.64
C ALA A 4 -20.40 -1.19 19.36
N ILE A 5 -19.12 -1.08 19.04
CA ILE A 5 -18.46 -1.91 18.04
C ILE A 5 -18.01 -3.22 18.68
N ARG A 6 -18.49 -4.34 18.14
CA ARG A 6 -18.17 -5.69 18.61
C ARG A 6 -17.73 -6.58 17.46
N PHE A 7 -16.97 -7.62 17.76
CA PHE A 7 -16.62 -8.66 16.81
C PHE A 7 -16.86 -10.04 17.45
N HIS A 8 -17.44 -10.94 16.65
CA HIS A 8 -17.82 -12.29 17.06
C HIS A 8 -16.87 -13.36 16.53
N GLU A 9 -15.99 -12.97 15.61
CA GLU A 9 -14.93 -13.76 14.99
C GLU A 9 -13.75 -12.83 14.66
N ILE A 10 -12.55 -13.40 14.51
CA ILE A 10 -11.35 -12.65 14.13
C ILE A 10 -11.31 -12.42 12.62
N GLY A 11 -10.73 -11.31 12.16
CA GLY A 11 -10.57 -11.05 10.73
C GLY A 11 -10.22 -9.62 10.34
N THR A 12 -10.55 -9.28 9.09
CA THR A 12 -10.41 -7.93 8.51
C THR A 12 -11.42 -6.97 9.17
N PRO A 13 -11.43 -5.65 8.87
CA PRO A 13 -12.41 -4.72 9.44
C PRO A 13 -13.88 -5.16 9.30
N SER A 14 -14.19 -5.98 8.27
CA SER A 14 -15.53 -6.53 8.01
C SER A 14 -16.15 -7.34 9.16
N VAL A 15 -15.36 -7.87 10.10
CA VAL A 15 -15.89 -8.63 11.26
C VAL A 15 -16.49 -7.72 12.34
N MET A 16 -16.25 -6.42 12.26
CA MET A 16 -16.73 -5.44 13.23
C MET A 16 -18.17 -5.04 12.95
N ARG A 17 -19.00 -5.10 13.99
CA ARG A 17 -20.44 -4.84 13.94
C ARG A 17 -20.79 -3.70 14.88
N TRP A 18 -21.57 -2.76 14.37
CA TRP A 18 -22.21 -1.74 15.19
C TRP A 18 -23.49 -2.34 15.78
N GLU A 19 -23.51 -2.49 17.10
CA GLU A 19 -24.57 -3.19 17.82
C GLU A 19 -25.12 -2.31 18.93
N GLU A 20 -26.44 -2.35 19.08
CA GLU A 20 -27.12 -1.78 20.25
C GLU A 20 -26.91 -2.74 21.45
N ILE A 21 -26.50 -2.19 22.59
CA ILE A 21 -26.16 -2.96 23.78
C ILE A 21 -26.88 -2.42 25.03
N GLU A 22 -27.17 -3.33 25.95
CA GLU A 22 -27.63 -3.03 27.30
C GLU A 22 -26.42 -2.99 28.24
N VAL A 23 -26.09 -1.81 28.76
CA VAL A 23 -24.92 -1.61 29.64
C VAL A 23 -25.23 -1.97 31.10
N GLY A 24 -26.47 -1.74 31.55
CA GLY A 24 -26.87 -1.97 32.94
C GLY A 24 -26.42 -0.87 33.92
N ARG A 25 -26.35 -1.23 35.21
CA ARG A 25 -25.87 -0.36 36.30
C ARG A 25 -24.52 -0.85 36.82
N PRO A 26 -23.60 0.05 37.21
CA PRO A 26 -22.30 -0.34 37.75
C PRO A 26 -22.44 -1.14 39.04
N GLY A 27 -21.68 -2.23 39.16
CA GLY A 27 -21.51 -3.01 40.38
C GLY A 27 -20.55 -2.37 41.38
N ALA A 28 -20.26 -3.05 42.48
CA ALA A 28 -19.33 -2.54 43.50
C ALA A 28 -17.93 -2.30 42.90
N GLY A 29 -17.36 -1.11 43.12
CA GLY A 29 -16.07 -0.69 42.57
C GLY A 29 -16.08 -0.32 41.08
N GLU A 30 -17.24 -0.32 40.43
CA GLU A 30 -17.38 0.02 39.02
C GLU A 30 -18.05 1.38 38.82
N VAL A 31 -17.87 1.96 37.63
CA VAL A 31 -18.57 3.16 37.19
C VAL A 31 -19.09 2.98 35.77
N ARG A 32 -20.18 3.70 35.44
CA ARG A 32 -20.61 3.87 34.04
C ARG A 32 -19.99 5.16 33.50
N VAL A 33 -19.21 5.03 32.43
CA VAL A 33 -18.63 6.15 31.68
C VAL A 33 -19.40 6.33 30.38
N ARG A 34 -19.90 7.55 30.13
CA ARG A 34 -20.37 7.96 28.80
C ARG A 34 -19.20 8.58 28.05
N HIS A 35 -18.83 7.98 26.93
CA HIS A 35 -17.71 8.46 26.13
C HIS A 35 -18.10 9.69 25.33
N GLU A 36 -17.21 10.67 25.37
CA GLU A 36 -17.24 11.88 24.52
C GLU A 36 -16.26 11.73 23.35
N ALA A 37 -15.18 10.96 23.55
CA ALA A 37 -14.22 10.59 22.51
C ALA A 37 -13.61 9.21 22.79
N VAL A 38 -13.28 8.48 21.72
CA VAL A 38 -12.65 7.16 21.78
C VAL A 38 -11.33 7.20 21.03
N GLY A 39 -10.28 6.64 21.62
CA GLY A 39 -8.94 6.59 21.05
C GLY A 39 -8.81 5.47 20.03
N LEU A 40 -8.18 5.79 18.90
CA LEU A 40 -7.84 4.82 17.85
C LEU A 40 -6.37 4.43 17.97
N ASN A 41 -6.09 3.14 18.17
CA ASN A 41 -4.74 2.63 18.35
C ASN A 41 -4.43 1.47 17.42
N PHE A 42 -3.17 1.37 16.98
CA PHE A 42 -2.75 0.27 16.11
C PHE A 42 -2.94 -1.11 16.77
N ALA A 43 -2.80 -1.16 18.11
CA ALA A 43 -3.04 -2.36 18.90
C ALA A 43 -4.48 -2.89 18.78
N ASP A 44 -5.47 -2.03 18.48
CA ASP A 44 -6.86 -2.44 18.29
C ASP A 44 -6.97 -3.44 17.11
N THR A 45 -6.14 -3.25 16.07
CA THR A 45 -6.10 -4.15 14.91
C THR A 45 -5.58 -5.53 15.24
N TYR A 46 -4.70 -5.66 16.25
CA TYR A 46 -4.11 -6.93 16.67
C TYR A 46 -5.11 -7.83 17.39
N PHE A 47 -5.99 -7.25 18.20
CA PHE A 47 -7.08 -7.99 18.82
C PHE A 47 -8.10 -8.46 17.77
N ARG A 48 -8.46 -7.59 16.82
CA ARG A 48 -9.38 -7.94 15.73
C ARG A 48 -8.84 -9.04 14.83
N SER A 49 -7.57 -8.96 14.44
CA SER A 49 -6.94 -9.94 13.54
C SER A 49 -6.60 -11.28 14.22
N GLY A 50 -6.70 -11.34 15.55
CA GLY A 50 -6.35 -12.53 16.34
C GLY A 50 -4.86 -12.66 16.66
N LEU A 51 -4.03 -11.65 16.33
CA LEU A 51 -2.64 -11.61 16.79
C LEU A 51 -2.57 -11.54 18.32
N TYR A 52 -3.44 -10.72 18.92
CA TYR A 52 -3.67 -10.73 20.36
C TYR A 52 -4.97 -11.48 20.65
N PRO A 53 -4.96 -12.44 21.60
CA PRO A 53 -6.15 -13.21 21.92
C PRO A 53 -7.21 -12.31 22.56
N ALA A 54 -8.47 -12.49 22.16
CA ALA A 54 -9.63 -11.87 22.76
C ALA A 54 -10.71 -12.94 23.00
N GLN A 55 -11.45 -12.83 24.09
CA GLN A 55 -12.59 -13.71 24.35
C GLN A 55 -13.81 -13.21 23.57
N LEU A 56 -14.28 -14.01 22.62
CA LEU A 56 -15.38 -13.65 21.73
C LEU A 56 -16.75 -14.01 22.36
N PRO A 57 -17.82 -13.21 22.09
CA PRO A 57 -17.80 -11.95 21.35
C PRO A 57 -17.19 -10.80 22.16
N ALA A 58 -16.26 -10.06 21.56
CA ALA A 58 -15.49 -9.01 22.21
C ALA A 58 -15.94 -7.61 21.76
N GLY A 59 -15.79 -6.62 22.64
CA GLY A 59 -15.82 -5.20 22.24
C GLY A 59 -14.51 -4.79 21.57
N MET A 60 -14.49 -3.60 20.95
CA MET A 60 -13.29 -3.04 20.32
C MET A 60 -12.67 -1.90 21.16
N GLY A 61 -11.36 -1.71 21.02
CA GLY A 61 -10.63 -0.57 21.56
C GLY A 61 -10.33 -0.61 23.06
N VAL A 62 -9.25 0.05 23.43
CA VAL A 62 -8.70 0.11 24.80
C VAL A 62 -8.60 1.51 25.38
N GLU A 63 -8.91 2.57 24.63
CA GLU A 63 -8.70 3.96 25.06
C GLU A 63 -9.96 4.81 24.84
N GLY A 64 -10.34 5.61 25.83
CA GLY A 64 -11.48 6.50 25.74
C GLY A 64 -11.45 7.60 26.80
N ALA A 65 -12.21 8.66 26.53
CA ALA A 65 -12.40 9.79 27.44
C ALA A 65 -13.87 10.19 27.49
N GLY A 66 -14.33 10.57 28.67
CA GLY A 66 -15.75 10.83 28.89
C GLY A 66 -16.08 11.28 30.30
N VAL A 67 -17.36 11.15 30.65
CA VAL A 67 -17.92 11.60 31.92
C VAL A 67 -18.44 10.42 32.70
N VAL A 68 -18.17 10.38 34.00
CA VAL A 68 -18.78 9.42 34.93
C VAL A 68 -20.27 9.76 35.10
N GLU A 69 -21.16 8.86 34.67
CA GLU A 69 -22.60 9.08 34.77
C GLU A 69 -23.25 8.40 35.97
N GLU A 70 -22.68 7.27 36.41
CA GLU A 70 -23.18 6.50 37.53
C GLU A 70 -22.01 5.81 38.22
N ILE A 71 -22.06 5.71 39.56
CA ILE A 71 -21.04 5.04 40.36
C ILE A 71 -21.69 3.88 41.12
N GLY A 72 -20.96 2.78 41.25
CA GLY A 72 -21.35 1.65 42.07
C GLY A 72 -20.93 1.79 43.53
N GLU A 73 -21.31 0.81 44.34
CA GLU A 73 -20.97 0.76 45.76
C GLU A 73 -19.45 0.75 45.99
N GLY A 74 -18.95 1.53 46.96
CA GLY A 74 -17.54 1.52 47.35
C GLY A 74 -16.59 2.35 46.45
N VAL A 75 -17.09 2.98 45.39
CA VAL A 75 -16.31 3.97 44.62
C VAL A 75 -16.16 5.25 45.44
N VAL A 76 -14.92 5.63 45.75
CA VAL A 76 -14.60 6.84 46.55
C VAL A 76 -13.73 7.85 45.81
N ASP A 77 -13.02 7.40 44.76
CA ASP A 77 -12.05 8.22 44.02
C ASP A 77 -12.69 9.07 42.91
N PHE A 78 -13.95 8.80 42.57
CA PHE A 78 -14.70 9.47 41.51
C PHE A 78 -16.16 9.73 41.91
N ALA A 79 -16.73 10.81 41.38
CA ALA A 79 -18.12 11.20 41.52
C ALA A 79 -18.81 11.32 40.15
N VAL A 80 -20.15 11.30 40.17
CA VAL A 80 -20.96 11.58 38.97
C VAL A 80 -20.66 12.99 38.47
N GLY A 81 -20.37 13.13 37.19
CA GLY A 81 -19.97 14.37 36.53
C GLY A 81 -18.46 14.51 36.34
N ASP A 82 -17.65 13.66 36.97
CA ASP A 82 -16.19 13.72 36.81
C ASP A 82 -15.76 13.39 35.38
N ARG A 83 -14.77 14.15 34.92
CA ARG A 83 -14.14 13.96 33.61
C ARG A 83 -13.00 12.96 33.75
N VAL A 84 -13.02 11.93 32.92
CA VAL A 84 -12.08 10.82 33.03
C VAL A 84 -11.54 10.43 31.67
N THR A 85 -10.33 9.86 31.68
CA THR A 85 -9.73 9.16 30.56
C THR A 85 -9.16 7.84 31.05
N TYR A 86 -8.97 6.89 30.14
CA TYR A 86 -8.37 5.61 30.49
C TYR A 86 -7.69 4.98 29.28
N THR A 87 -6.83 4.00 29.57
CA THR A 87 -6.26 3.12 28.57
C THR A 87 -6.02 1.73 29.16
N GLY A 88 -6.22 0.68 28.37
CA GLY A 88 -5.90 -0.68 28.76
C GLY A 88 -7.04 -1.67 28.54
N SER A 89 -6.81 -2.91 28.97
CA SER A 89 -7.83 -3.96 28.98
C SER A 89 -8.78 -3.79 30.17
N PRO A 90 -10.05 -4.27 30.09
CA PRO A 90 -10.62 -5.05 28.99
C PRO A 90 -11.10 -4.20 27.80
N LEU A 91 -11.12 -4.81 26.61
CA LEU A 91 -11.64 -4.22 25.38
C LEU A 91 -13.08 -3.71 25.55
N GLY A 92 -13.44 -2.68 24.78
CA GLY A 92 -14.80 -2.13 24.74
C GLY A 92 -14.87 -0.61 24.76
N ALA A 93 -13.76 0.09 24.51
CA ALA A 93 -13.77 1.54 24.45
C ALA A 93 -14.60 2.08 23.28
N TYR A 94 -14.76 1.31 22.20
CA TYR A 94 -15.57 1.67 21.04
C TYR A 94 -17.05 1.45 21.36
N ALA A 95 -17.55 2.21 22.33
CA ALA A 95 -18.93 2.24 22.76
C ALA A 95 -19.34 3.68 23.07
N THR A 96 -20.62 3.98 23.01
CA THR A 96 -21.14 5.28 23.50
C THR A 96 -21.05 5.35 25.02
N GLU A 97 -21.24 4.22 25.70
CA GLU A 97 -21.20 4.09 27.15
C GLU A 97 -20.68 2.69 27.53
N ARG A 98 -19.98 2.57 28.65
CA ARG A 98 -19.58 1.28 29.21
C ARG A 98 -19.48 1.29 30.73
N ILE A 99 -19.53 0.10 31.33
CA ILE A 99 -19.12 -0.11 32.72
C ILE A 99 -17.66 -0.55 32.75
N MET A 100 -16.92 -0.05 33.73
CA MET A 100 -15.53 -0.45 34.01
C MET A 100 -15.17 -0.21 35.47
N ALA A 101 -14.09 -0.83 35.93
CA ALA A 101 -13.57 -0.62 37.27
C ALA A 101 -13.11 0.83 37.45
N SER A 102 -13.47 1.47 38.57
CA SER A 102 -13.02 2.83 38.87
C SER A 102 -11.49 2.90 38.99
N SER A 103 -10.85 1.79 39.37
CA SER A 103 -9.40 1.65 39.45
C SER A 103 -8.67 1.72 38.10
N ASP A 104 -9.37 1.69 36.97
CA ASP A 104 -8.76 1.82 35.64
C ASP A 104 -8.81 3.25 35.10
N LEU A 105 -9.56 4.12 35.78
CA LEU A 105 -9.75 5.50 35.38
C LEU A 105 -8.59 6.41 35.83
N ILE A 106 -8.40 7.46 35.04
CA ILE A 106 -7.50 8.57 35.31
C ILE A 106 -8.34 9.85 35.26
N ALA A 107 -8.31 10.63 36.33
CA ALA A 107 -8.98 11.93 36.38
C ALA A 107 -8.42 12.86 35.30
N LEU A 108 -9.30 13.46 34.49
CA LEU A 108 -8.94 14.35 33.39
C LEU A 108 -9.07 15.82 33.85
N PRO A 109 -7.99 16.62 33.80
CA PRO A 109 -8.06 18.04 34.17
C PRO A 109 -8.99 18.85 33.27
N ASP A 110 -9.58 19.91 33.85
CA ASP A 110 -10.56 20.72 33.14
C ASP A 110 -10.02 21.39 31.86
N GLY A 111 -8.73 21.76 31.87
CA GLY A 111 -8.05 22.39 30.74
C GLY A 111 -7.81 21.49 29.52
N ILE A 112 -8.08 20.18 29.61
CA ILE A 112 -7.81 19.23 28.53
C ILE A 112 -9.12 18.71 27.95
N ALA A 113 -9.37 18.95 26.65
CA ALA A 113 -10.56 18.47 25.96
C ALA A 113 -10.60 16.92 25.86
N PHE A 114 -11.80 16.33 25.76
CA PHE A 114 -11.96 14.88 25.70
C PHE A 114 -11.32 14.26 24.45
N ASP A 115 -11.41 14.92 23.30
CA ASP A 115 -10.78 14.45 22.05
C ASP A 115 -9.25 14.49 22.15
N THR A 116 -8.69 15.51 22.78
CA THR A 116 -7.26 15.57 23.14
C THR A 116 -6.88 14.42 24.06
N ALA A 117 -7.67 14.14 25.09
CA ALA A 117 -7.42 13.04 26.02
C ALA A 117 -7.43 11.67 25.33
N ALA A 118 -8.43 11.42 24.49
CA ALA A 118 -8.55 10.20 23.69
C ALA A 118 -7.44 10.06 22.61
N ALA A 119 -6.83 11.17 22.19
CA ALA A 119 -5.70 11.15 21.26
C ALA A 119 -4.33 10.97 21.92
N MET A 120 -4.23 11.09 23.25
CA MET A 120 -2.95 11.19 23.95
C MET A 120 -2.74 10.22 25.11
N THR A 121 -3.76 9.60 25.70
CA THR A 121 -3.61 8.92 27.00
C THR A 121 -2.67 7.71 26.89
N MET A 122 -2.97 6.75 26.01
CA MET A 122 -2.15 5.58 25.74
C MET A 122 -0.78 5.96 25.21
N ARG A 123 -0.75 6.86 24.21
CA ARG A 123 0.49 7.24 23.50
C ARG A 123 1.41 8.08 24.38
N GLY A 124 0.83 8.95 25.19
CA GLY A 124 1.52 9.83 26.13
C GLY A 124 2.04 9.07 27.33
N LEU A 125 1.26 8.15 27.93
CA LEU A 125 1.77 7.25 28.98
C LEU A 125 2.86 6.32 28.44
N THR A 126 2.75 5.90 27.18
CA THR A 126 3.82 5.15 26.50
C THR A 126 5.09 5.99 26.42
N ALA A 127 5.01 7.22 25.89
CA ALA A 127 6.17 8.12 25.86
C ALA A 127 6.73 8.39 27.26
N ALA A 128 5.87 8.55 28.26
CA ALA A 128 6.24 8.79 29.65
C ALA A 128 7.09 7.65 30.21
N TYR A 129 6.61 6.41 30.18
CA TYR A 129 7.39 5.30 30.77
C TYR A 129 8.69 5.04 29.98
N LEU A 130 8.67 5.22 28.65
CA LEU A 130 9.88 5.08 27.83
C LEU A 130 10.96 6.06 28.28
N LEU A 131 10.61 7.34 28.48
CA LEU A 131 11.55 8.38 28.90
C LEU A 131 11.92 8.32 30.39
N ARG A 132 11.01 7.84 31.25
CA ARG A 132 11.14 7.99 32.71
C ARG A 132 11.50 6.71 33.44
N ARG A 133 11.26 5.52 32.87
CA ARG A 133 11.33 4.23 33.58
C ARG A 133 12.24 3.19 32.95
N ILE A 134 12.48 3.24 31.64
CA ILE A 134 13.25 2.19 30.93
C ILE A 134 14.77 2.40 31.04
N TYR A 135 15.22 3.61 30.71
CA TYR A 135 16.64 3.97 30.73
C TYR A 135 16.83 5.26 31.51
N PRO A 136 17.84 5.37 32.40
CA PRO A 136 18.06 6.54 33.23
C PRO A 136 18.68 7.68 32.42
N LEU A 137 17.91 8.23 31.49
CA LEU A 137 18.30 9.33 30.60
C LEU A 137 18.64 10.60 31.39
N LYS A 138 19.66 11.33 30.93
CA LYS A 138 20.10 12.61 31.49
C LYS A 138 20.19 13.66 30.39
N ALA A 139 19.94 14.91 30.75
CA ALA A 139 20.12 16.03 29.83
C ALA A 139 21.51 15.97 29.17
N GLY A 140 21.54 16.07 27.84
CA GLY A 140 22.73 15.91 27.01
C GLY A 140 22.88 14.52 26.37
N ASP A 141 22.16 13.50 26.83
CA ASP A 141 22.12 12.19 26.17
C ASP A 141 21.48 12.28 24.78
N THR A 142 21.88 11.38 23.88
CA THR A 142 21.32 11.25 22.52
C THR A 142 20.68 9.88 22.36
N VAL A 143 19.50 9.81 21.76
CA VAL A 143 18.78 8.55 21.51
C VAL A 143 18.40 8.40 20.04
N LEU A 144 18.21 7.17 19.58
CA LEU A 144 17.57 6.90 18.28
C LEU A 144 16.10 6.56 18.53
N LEU A 145 15.20 7.17 17.75
CA LEU A 145 13.77 6.93 17.78
C LEU A 145 13.27 6.58 16.38
N HIS A 146 12.76 5.36 16.20
CA HIS A 146 12.06 5.01 14.98
C HIS A 146 10.64 5.57 14.94
N ALA A 147 10.15 5.88 13.72
CA ALA A 147 8.84 6.50 13.48
C ALA A 147 8.63 7.82 14.24
N ALA A 148 9.60 8.73 14.18
CA ALA A 148 9.57 9.99 14.95
C ALA A 148 8.37 10.90 14.63
N ALA A 149 7.77 10.75 13.44
CA ALA A 149 6.55 11.46 13.04
C ALA A 149 5.24 10.71 13.35
N GLY A 150 5.30 9.58 14.06
CA GLY A 150 4.12 8.81 14.47
C GLY A 150 3.51 9.31 15.78
N GLY A 151 2.35 8.76 16.17
CA GLY A 151 1.58 9.23 17.34
C GLY A 151 2.38 9.24 18.66
N VAL A 152 3.12 8.18 18.97
CA VAL A 152 4.03 8.16 20.14
C VAL A 152 5.25 9.02 19.88
N GLY A 153 5.80 8.98 18.66
CA GLY A 153 7.04 9.66 18.30
C GLY A 153 6.98 11.18 18.47
N LEU A 154 5.85 11.80 18.11
CA LEU A 154 5.64 13.24 18.26
C LEU A 154 5.55 13.68 19.73
N ILE A 155 4.93 12.88 20.59
CA ILE A 155 4.87 13.17 22.03
C ILE A 155 6.25 12.95 22.66
N PHE A 156 6.89 11.82 22.34
CA PHE A 156 8.23 11.49 22.81
C PHE A 156 9.23 12.59 22.48
N THR A 157 9.23 13.08 21.24
CA THR A 157 10.19 14.08 20.76
C THR A 157 10.04 15.41 21.49
N GLN A 158 8.80 15.89 21.67
CA GLN A 158 8.53 17.11 22.42
C GLN A 158 8.99 16.97 23.88
N TRP A 159 8.69 15.82 24.50
CA TRP A 159 9.05 15.59 25.90
C TRP A 159 10.56 15.39 26.09
N ALA A 160 11.22 14.66 25.19
CA ALA A 160 12.68 14.51 25.16
C ALA A 160 13.37 15.88 25.13
N LYS A 161 12.87 16.81 24.31
CA LYS A 161 13.37 18.19 24.26
C LYS A 161 13.21 18.94 25.59
N LEU A 162 12.10 18.76 26.30
CA LEU A 162 11.88 19.34 27.63
C LEU A 162 12.85 18.77 28.68
N LEU A 163 13.28 17.51 28.51
CA LEU A 163 14.26 16.84 29.36
C LEU A 163 15.72 17.11 28.94
N GLY A 164 15.94 17.86 27.86
CA GLY A 164 17.26 18.13 27.30
C GLY A 164 17.91 16.91 26.64
N ILE A 165 17.12 15.94 26.19
CA ILE A 165 17.57 14.74 25.47
C ILE A 165 17.54 15.02 23.98
N LYS A 166 18.62 14.67 23.27
CA LYS A 166 18.70 14.80 21.82
C LYS A 166 18.09 13.60 21.13
N VAL A 167 17.26 13.82 20.12
CA VAL A 167 16.58 12.76 19.36
C VAL A 167 17.13 12.71 17.94
N ILE A 168 17.67 11.55 17.56
CA ILE A 168 17.87 11.16 16.17
C ILE A 168 16.61 10.38 15.76
N GLY A 169 15.76 10.98 14.92
CA GLY A 169 14.51 10.39 14.49
C GLY A 169 14.59 9.77 13.10
N THR A 170 14.03 8.59 12.88
CA THR A 170 13.88 8.06 11.52
C THR A 170 12.47 8.27 10.98
N VAL A 171 12.35 8.68 9.72
CA VAL A 171 11.07 8.88 9.02
C VAL A 171 11.16 8.39 7.56
N SER A 172 10.01 8.27 6.88
CA SER A 172 9.94 7.73 5.52
C SER A 172 10.01 8.79 4.41
N SER A 173 9.76 10.08 4.71
CA SER A 173 9.65 11.15 3.72
C SER A 173 10.05 12.52 4.27
N ASP A 174 10.21 13.50 3.39
CA ASP A 174 10.54 14.89 3.73
C ASP A 174 9.42 15.61 4.49
N GLU A 175 8.16 15.29 4.20
CA GLU A 175 7.00 15.83 4.90
C GLU A 175 7.03 15.37 6.36
N LYS A 176 7.22 14.06 6.59
CA LYS A 176 7.36 13.51 7.94
C LYS A 176 8.60 14.04 8.64
N ALA A 177 9.69 14.30 7.91
CA ALA A 177 10.88 14.92 8.49
C ALA A 177 10.59 16.34 8.97
N SER A 178 9.83 17.11 8.20
CA SER A 178 9.41 18.47 8.56
C SER A 178 8.54 18.46 9.81
N VAL A 179 7.57 17.53 9.90
CA VAL A 179 6.73 17.35 11.09
C VAL A 179 7.58 16.97 12.31
N ALA A 180 8.48 16.00 12.20
CA ALA A 180 9.34 15.57 13.31
C ALA A 180 10.22 16.73 13.83
N ARG A 181 10.84 17.50 12.92
CA ARG A 181 11.64 18.69 13.30
C ARG A 181 10.80 19.76 13.99
N ALA A 182 9.59 20.03 13.48
CA ALA A 182 8.67 20.99 14.10
C ALA A 182 8.31 20.60 15.55
N HIS A 183 8.29 19.30 15.84
CA HIS A 183 8.03 18.74 17.17
C HIS A 183 9.28 18.57 18.05
N GLY A 184 10.44 19.05 17.57
CA GLY A 184 11.66 19.12 18.38
C GLY A 184 12.69 18.03 18.11
N CYS A 185 12.57 17.26 17.02
CA CYS A 185 13.56 16.25 16.66
C CYS A 185 14.85 16.94 16.21
N ASP A 186 15.96 16.70 16.90
CA ASP A 186 17.24 17.38 16.64
C ASP A 186 17.83 16.98 15.29
N GLU A 187 17.90 15.69 15.02
CA GLU A 187 18.39 15.11 13.77
C GLU A 187 17.33 14.20 13.18
N VAL A 188 17.18 14.23 11.86
CA VAL A 188 16.21 13.35 11.17
C VAL A 188 16.91 12.62 10.04
N VAL A 189 16.73 11.30 10.01
CA VAL A 189 17.21 10.40 8.95
C VAL A 189 16.03 9.88 8.16
N ILE A 190 16.05 10.08 6.83
CA ILE A 190 15.00 9.61 5.94
C ILE A 190 15.40 8.23 5.41
N TYR A 191 14.94 7.18 6.10
CA TYR A 191 15.44 5.80 5.94
C TYR A 191 15.18 5.20 4.56
N THR A 192 14.31 5.80 3.76
CA THR A 192 14.00 5.35 2.39
C THR A 192 15.12 5.65 1.40
N ARG A 193 16.07 6.52 1.76
CA ARG A 193 17.21 6.90 0.91
C ARG A 193 18.53 7.08 1.65
N GLU A 194 18.50 7.14 2.99
CA GLU A 194 19.70 7.24 3.83
C GLU A 194 19.96 5.94 4.59
N ASP A 195 21.23 5.60 4.76
CA ASP A 195 21.66 4.52 5.66
C ASP A 195 21.61 5.00 7.12
N VAL A 196 20.66 4.47 7.88
CA VAL A 196 20.43 4.83 9.29
C VAL A 196 21.66 4.55 10.16
N VAL A 197 22.34 3.43 9.96
CA VAL A 197 23.51 3.05 10.77
C VAL A 197 24.66 4.02 10.52
N ALA A 198 24.92 4.34 9.25
CA ALA A 198 25.96 5.29 8.87
C ALA A 198 25.69 6.68 9.45
N ARG A 199 24.45 7.18 9.31
CA ARG A 199 24.06 8.50 9.83
C ARG A 199 24.13 8.58 11.35
N VAL A 200 23.66 7.57 12.06
CA VAL A 200 23.76 7.52 13.53
C VAL A 200 25.22 7.53 13.97
N LYS A 201 26.09 6.75 13.31
CA LYS A 201 27.53 6.76 13.61
C LYS A 201 28.16 8.11 13.34
N GLU A 202 27.83 8.76 12.22
CA GLU A 202 28.32 10.11 11.92
C GLU A 202 27.93 11.12 13.01
N ILE A 203 26.65 11.16 13.36
CA ILE A 203 26.10 12.09 14.38
C ILE A 203 26.72 11.84 15.76
N THR A 204 27.01 10.58 16.09
CA THR A 204 27.53 10.17 17.41
C THR A 204 29.06 10.03 17.46
N GLY A 205 29.79 10.48 16.44
CA GLY A 205 31.26 10.39 16.41
C GLY A 205 31.78 8.94 16.40
N GLY A 206 31.02 8.02 15.82
CA GLY A 206 31.33 6.60 15.68
C GLY A 206 30.97 5.73 16.87
N VAL A 207 30.47 6.31 17.97
CA VAL A 207 30.22 5.59 19.22
C VAL A 207 28.90 4.80 19.19
N GLY A 208 27.88 5.30 18.50
CA GLY A 208 26.50 4.82 18.60
C GLY A 208 25.72 5.47 19.74
N VAL A 209 24.43 5.15 19.87
CA VAL A 209 23.56 5.69 20.93
C VAL A 209 23.46 4.74 22.14
N PRO A 210 23.32 5.26 23.37
CA PRO A 210 23.10 4.43 24.56
C PRO A 210 21.78 3.66 24.55
N VAL A 211 20.74 4.20 23.92
CA VAL A 211 19.42 3.57 23.83
C VAL A 211 18.76 3.84 22.48
N VAL A 212 18.10 2.81 21.94
CA VAL A 212 17.27 2.88 20.73
C VAL A 212 15.83 2.55 21.12
N TYR A 213 14.88 3.38 20.71
CA TYR A 213 13.45 3.17 20.87
C TYR A 213 12.86 2.75 19.52
N ASP A 214 12.42 1.49 19.42
CA ASP A 214 11.96 0.87 18.19
C ASP A 214 10.48 0.43 18.29
N SER A 215 9.62 1.10 17.52
CA SER A 215 8.20 0.78 17.36
C SER A 215 7.87 0.00 16.08
N ILE A 216 8.84 -0.20 15.20
CA ILE A 216 8.65 -0.75 13.87
C ILE A 216 8.83 -2.27 13.87
N GLY A 217 9.84 -2.79 14.57
CA GLY A 217 10.01 -4.23 14.77
C GLY A 217 10.81 -4.91 13.67
N GLN A 218 10.17 -5.81 12.91
CA GLN A 218 10.86 -6.75 11.99
C GLN A 218 11.89 -6.08 11.06
N SER A 219 11.51 -4.99 10.38
CA SER A 219 12.37 -4.36 9.36
C SER A 219 13.50 -3.49 9.92
N THR A 220 13.44 -3.11 11.20
CA THR A 220 14.41 -2.21 11.84
C THR A 220 15.26 -2.89 12.91
N PHE A 221 14.95 -4.12 13.31
CA PHE A 221 15.60 -4.77 14.45
C PHE A 221 17.13 -4.82 14.35
N ASP A 222 17.67 -5.29 13.22
CA ASP A 222 19.12 -5.39 13.04
C ASP A 222 19.79 -4.01 12.90
N ILE A 223 19.12 -3.06 12.23
CA ILE A 223 19.55 -1.66 12.13
C ILE A 223 19.67 -1.05 13.53
N SER A 224 18.64 -1.22 14.36
CA SER A 224 18.59 -0.78 15.74
C SER A 224 19.75 -1.34 16.56
N LEU A 225 20.05 -2.63 16.44
CA LEU A 225 21.20 -3.24 17.13
C LEU A 225 22.54 -2.65 16.66
N ASP A 226 22.68 -2.32 15.39
CA ASP A 226 23.91 -1.74 14.81
C ASP A 226 24.10 -0.24 15.08
N CYS A 227 23.05 0.44 15.54
CA CYS A 227 23.09 1.83 15.98
C CYS A 227 23.52 2.00 17.45
N LEU A 228 23.49 0.93 18.24
CA LEU A 228 23.80 0.99 19.68
C LEU A 228 25.29 1.13 19.96
N ALA A 229 25.59 1.92 21.00
CA ALA A 229 26.89 1.90 21.65
C ALA A 229 27.11 0.59 22.41
N ARG A 230 28.37 0.28 22.74
CA ARG A 230 28.69 -0.87 23.61
C ARG A 230 27.87 -0.80 24.91
N ARG A 231 27.25 -1.92 25.28
CA ARG A 231 26.34 -2.06 26.43
C ARG A 231 25.08 -1.19 26.35
N GLY A 232 24.71 -0.76 25.14
CA GLY A 232 23.46 -0.04 24.89
C GLY A 232 22.23 -0.93 25.01
N LEU A 233 21.07 -0.29 25.10
CA LEU A 233 19.76 -0.92 25.26
C LEU A 233 18.88 -0.72 24.02
N LEU A 234 18.40 -1.81 23.43
CA LEU A 234 17.31 -1.78 22.45
C LEU A 234 15.96 -1.95 23.17
N VAL A 235 15.06 -0.99 23.01
CA VAL A 235 13.70 -1.01 23.53
C VAL A 235 12.72 -1.27 22.39
N CYS A 236 12.28 -2.52 22.26
CA CYS A 236 11.29 -2.93 21.26
C CYS A 236 9.87 -2.76 21.83
N PHE A 237 9.21 -1.63 21.54
CA PHE A 237 7.89 -1.31 22.10
C PHE A 237 6.75 -1.33 21.07
N GLY A 238 7.03 -1.72 19.83
CA GLY A 238 6.04 -1.87 18.76
C GLY A 238 6.46 -2.89 17.71
N THR A 239 5.56 -3.16 16.76
CA THR A 239 5.70 -4.20 15.72
C THR A 239 5.03 -3.78 14.40
N ALA A 240 5.07 -2.50 14.05
CA ALA A 240 4.34 -1.96 12.89
C ALA A 240 4.69 -2.66 11.55
N SER A 241 5.92 -3.12 11.39
CA SER A 241 6.38 -3.88 10.20
C SER A 241 6.27 -5.40 10.35
N GLY A 242 5.85 -5.89 11.51
CA GLY A 242 5.87 -7.31 11.86
C GLY A 242 6.55 -7.59 13.20
N PRO A 243 6.47 -8.85 13.69
CA PRO A 243 7.03 -9.24 14.98
C PRO A 243 8.56 -9.13 14.99
N THR A 244 9.10 -8.72 16.14
CA THR A 244 10.55 -8.77 16.41
C THR A 244 11.04 -10.21 16.21
N PRO A 245 12.13 -10.44 15.45
CA PRO A 245 12.65 -11.79 15.23
C PRO A 245 13.17 -12.42 16.54
N PRO A 246 13.32 -13.76 16.60
CA PRO A 246 13.92 -14.44 17.74
C PRO A 246 15.32 -13.90 18.07
N ILE A 247 15.52 -13.50 19.33
CA ILE A 247 16.77 -12.86 19.77
C ILE A 247 17.84 -13.94 20.03
N GLN A 248 18.93 -13.88 19.26
CA GLN A 248 20.06 -14.76 19.44
C GLN A 248 21.04 -14.19 20.47
N ALA A 249 21.18 -14.84 21.63
CA ALA A 249 22.01 -14.33 22.73
C ALA A 249 23.47 -13.99 22.31
N MET A 250 24.07 -14.81 21.45
CA MET A 250 25.43 -14.57 20.95
C MET A 250 25.53 -13.31 20.07
N GLN A 251 24.47 -12.94 19.34
CA GLN A 251 24.43 -11.70 18.56
C GLN A 251 24.62 -10.48 19.47
N LEU A 252 23.96 -10.48 20.63
CA LEU A 252 24.06 -9.39 21.62
C LEU A 252 25.48 -9.28 22.19
N ALA A 253 26.14 -10.42 22.45
CA ALA A 253 27.51 -10.44 22.92
C ALA A 253 28.48 -9.88 21.87
N VAL A 254 28.37 -10.33 20.61
CA VAL A 254 29.24 -9.92 19.49
C VAL A 254 29.07 -8.44 19.16
N LYS A 255 27.84 -7.91 19.22
CA LYS A 255 27.54 -6.48 18.95
C LYS A 255 27.87 -5.55 20.13
N GLY A 256 28.62 -6.01 21.13
CA GLY A 256 29.13 -5.16 22.20
C GLY A 256 28.41 -5.32 23.54
N SER A 257 27.93 -6.53 23.85
CA SER A 257 27.24 -6.88 25.09
C SER A 257 25.96 -6.05 25.29
N LEU A 258 25.14 -6.01 24.25
CA LEU A 258 23.90 -5.24 24.21
C LEU A 258 22.81 -5.84 25.11
N PHE A 259 21.86 -5.00 25.49
CA PHE A 259 20.62 -5.39 26.17
C PHE A 259 19.44 -5.20 25.22
N VAL A 260 18.42 -6.05 25.34
CA VAL A 260 17.16 -5.91 24.62
C VAL A 260 16.02 -6.07 25.62
N THR A 261 15.02 -5.21 25.54
CA THR A 261 13.79 -5.31 26.31
C THR A 261 12.57 -5.10 25.43
N ARG A 262 11.45 -5.72 25.80
CA ARG A 262 10.14 -5.55 25.18
C ARG A 262 9.12 -5.18 26.24
N PRO A 263 8.98 -3.88 26.57
CA PRO A 263 8.08 -3.43 27.62
C PRO A 263 6.61 -3.47 27.16
N ALA A 264 5.70 -3.67 28.10
CA ALA A 264 4.26 -3.51 27.88
C ALA A 264 3.74 -2.39 28.77
N LEU A 265 2.92 -1.48 28.21
CA LEU A 265 2.37 -0.34 28.96
C LEU A 265 1.68 -0.78 30.25
N ALA A 266 0.94 -1.89 30.21
CA ALA A 266 0.21 -2.44 31.35
C ALA A 266 1.09 -2.63 32.59
N ASP A 267 2.35 -3.06 32.42
CA ASP A 267 3.26 -3.29 33.55
C ASP A 267 3.77 -1.98 34.17
N TYR A 268 3.82 -0.89 33.39
CA TYR A 268 4.28 0.43 33.84
C TYR A 268 3.16 1.33 34.37
N ILE A 269 1.90 0.89 34.27
CA ILE A 269 0.73 1.61 34.81
C ILE A 269 -0.11 0.74 35.75
N ALA A 270 0.42 -0.43 36.15
CA ALA A 270 -0.26 -1.37 37.05
C ALA A 270 -0.39 -0.82 38.47
N ASP A 271 0.63 -0.11 38.97
CA ASP A 271 0.57 0.60 40.25
C ASP A 271 -0.21 1.93 40.07
N PRO A 272 -1.33 2.13 40.80
CA PRO A 272 -2.10 3.36 40.71
C PRO A 272 -1.30 4.63 41.00
N ALA A 273 -0.33 4.57 41.92
CA ALA A 273 0.50 5.72 42.27
C ALA A 273 1.48 6.06 41.14
N GLU A 274 2.09 5.05 40.52
CA GLU A 274 2.97 5.25 39.36
C GLU A 274 2.20 5.76 38.15
N ARG A 275 1.01 5.20 37.88
CA ARG A 275 0.13 5.68 36.82
C ARG A 275 -0.28 7.13 37.03
N ALA A 276 -0.64 7.51 38.26
CA ALA A 276 -1.02 8.88 38.60
C ALA A 276 0.16 9.86 38.43
N GLU A 277 1.38 9.46 38.79
CA GLU A 277 2.58 10.27 38.58
C GLU A 277 2.84 10.52 37.10
N LEU A 278 2.87 9.46 36.27
CA LEU A 278 3.13 9.57 34.83
C LEU A 278 2.03 10.36 34.10
N ALA A 279 0.76 10.11 34.44
CA ALA A 279 -0.37 10.84 33.88
C ALA A 279 -0.35 12.32 34.30
N GLY A 280 -0.07 12.60 35.57
CA GLY A 280 0.02 13.96 36.10
C GLY A 280 1.11 14.78 35.43
N GLU A 281 2.30 14.19 35.21
CA GLU A 281 3.40 14.86 34.49
C GLU A 281 2.99 15.16 33.02
N LEU A 282 2.41 14.18 32.32
CA LEU A 282 1.90 14.35 30.95
C LEU A 282 0.86 15.46 30.87
N PHE A 283 -0.16 15.42 31.73
CA PHE A 283 -1.25 16.40 31.71
C PHE A 283 -0.75 17.81 32.02
N SER A 284 0.18 17.94 32.98
CA SER A 284 0.83 19.23 33.26
C SER A 284 1.55 19.80 32.03
N HIS A 285 2.21 18.95 31.24
CA HIS A 285 2.85 19.39 30.00
C HIS A 285 1.84 19.81 28.93
N VAL A 286 0.76 19.07 28.77
CA VAL A 286 -0.28 19.36 27.76
C VAL A 286 -1.09 20.60 28.11
N GLU A 287 -1.55 20.73 29.37
CA GLU A 287 -2.32 21.88 29.84
C GLU A 287 -1.52 23.19 29.76
N SER A 288 -0.21 23.12 30.01
CA SER A 288 0.69 24.28 29.85
C SER A 288 1.09 24.57 28.39
N GLY A 289 0.65 23.76 27.43
CA GLY A 289 0.99 23.90 26.01
C GLY A 289 2.45 23.56 25.64
N ARG A 290 3.22 22.96 26.58
CA ARG A 290 4.60 22.50 26.36
C ARG A 290 4.68 21.26 25.48
N ILE A 291 3.67 20.40 25.55
CA ILE A 291 3.44 19.29 24.61
C ILE A 291 2.11 19.55 23.92
N LYS A 292 2.13 19.60 22.60
CA LYS A 292 0.93 19.75 21.78
C LYS A 292 0.50 18.39 21.23
N ILE A 293 -0.79 18.15 21.26
CA ILE A 293 -1.44 16.95 20.71
C ILE A 293 -2.24 17.40 19.49
N GLU A 294 -1.84 16.92 18.31
CA GLU A 294 -2.53 17.22 17.05
C GLU A 294 -3.51 16.11 16.72
N ILE A 295 -4.77 16.50 16.45
CA ILE A 295 -5.84 15.59 16.04
C ILE A 295 -6.07 15.79 14.55
N ASN A 296 -5.49 14.91 13.74
CA ASN A 296 -5.53 15.02 12.29
C ASN A 296 -6.81 14.45 11.67
N GLN A 297 -7.52 13.59 12.40
CA GLN A 297 -8.68 12.86 11.90
C GLN A 297 -9.72 12.67 13.00
N ARG A 298 -11.00 12.72 12.61
CA ARG A 298 -12.16 12.43 13.46
C ARG A 298 -13.15 11.60 12.65
N TYR A 299 -13.68 10.55 13.27
CA TYR A 299 -14.64 9.65 12.65
C TYR A 299 -15.85 9.46 13.56
N PRO A 300 -17.07 9.36 13.02
CA PRO A 300 -18.20 8.81 13.76
C PRO A 300 -17.85 7.41 14.26
N LEU A 301 -18.28 7.07 15.48
CA LEU A 301 -17.94 5.78 16.10
C LEU A 301 -18.49 4.59 15.29
N GLU A 302 -19.66 4.75 14.66
CA GLU A 302 -20.30 3.73 13.81
C GLU A 302 -19.52 3.42 12.52
N ASP A 303 -18.67 4.36 12.09
CA ASP A 303 -17.80 4.22 10.92
C ASP A 303 -16.49 3.49 11.24
N ALA A 304 -16.24 3.11 12.49
CA ALA A 304 -15.05 2.35 12.85
C ALA A 304 -14.91 1.03 12.09
N LYS A 305 -16.02 0.47 11.58
CA LYS A 305 -16.08 -0.72 10.70
C LYS A 305 -15.57 -0.48 9.28
N ASN A 306 -15.65 0.75 8.81
CA ASN A 306 -15.10 1.12 7.52
C ASN A 306 -13.58 1.03 7.63
N PRO A 307 -12.88 0.62 6.56
CA PRO A 307 -11.45 0.88 6.50
C PRO A 307 -11.25 2.34 6.87
N LEU A 308 -10.38 2.63 7.84
CA LEU A 308 -9.96 4.02 8.07
C LEU A 308 -9.62 4.57 6.68
N PRO A 309 -10.15 5.74 6.24
CA PRO A 309 -9.70 6.35 5.01
C PRO A 309 -8.23 6.53 5.23
N SER A 310 -7.52 5.68 4.53
CA SER A 310 -6.14 5.50 4.81
C SER A 310 -5.53 6.83 4.42
N THR A 311 -4.72 7.40 5.31
CA THR A 311 -3.60 8.18 4.81
C THR A 311 -2.60 7.22 4.16
N SER A 312 -3.07 6.25 3.35
CA SER A 312 -2.23 5.32 2.65
C SER A 312 -1.45 6.18 1.69
N THR A 313 -0.21 6.40 2.09
CA THR A 313 0.84 6.38 1.10
C THR A 313 0.63 5.08 0.34
N ILE A 314 0.22 5.16 -0.93
CA ILE A 314 0.17 3.99 -1.78
C ILE A 314 1.57 3.37 -1.71
N HIS A 315 1.66 2.14 -1.24
CA HIS A 315 2.93 1.46 -1.11
C HIS A 315 3.29 0.89 -2.48
N VAL A 316 4.37 1.41 -3.05
CA VAL A 316 4.87 1.03 -4.37
C VAL A 316 6.06 0.09 -4.22
N GLU A 317 5.91 -1.15 -4.66
CA GLU A 317 6.99 -2.13 -4.73
C GLU A 317 7.30 -2.46 -6.20
N LYS A 318 8.48 -2.05 -6.69
CA LYS A 318 8.90 -2.37 -8.06
C LYS A 318 9.25 -3.86 -8.17
N PHE A 319 8.69 -4.56 -9.15
CA PHE A 319 9.10 -5.95 -9.41
C PHE A 319 10.42 -6.05 -10.12
N THR A 320 10.71 -5.09 -10.99
CA THR A 320 11.93 -5.07 -11.79
C THR A 320 12.47 -3.66 -11.89
N CYS A 321 13.71 -3.54 -12.35
CA CYS A 321 14.34 -2.25 -12.59
C CYS A 321 13.68 -1.47 -13.75
N SER A 322 12.92 -2.13 -14.62
CA SER A 322 12.50 -1.58 -15.92
C SER A 322 11.00 -1.47 -16.13
N ILE A 323 10.18 -2.25 -15.43
CA ILE A 323 8.72 -2.25 -15.58
C ILE A 323 8.03 -2.91 -14.39
N GLY A 324 6.83 -2.43 -14.09
CA GLY A 324 5.94 -3.10 -13.17
C GLY A 324 6.14 -2.71 -11.72
N ALA A 325 5.03 -2.35 -11.06
CA ALA A 325 4.99 -2.17 -9.62
C ALA A 325 3.76 -2.84 -9.01
N GLU A 326 3.94 -3.53 -7.88
CA GLU A 326 2.83 -3.87 -6.99
C GLU A 326 2.44 -2.64 -6.19
N LEU A 327 1.13 -2.37 -6.12
CA LEU A 327 0.57 -1.32 -5.29
C LEU A 327 -0.24 -1.95 -4.16
N SER A 328 0.06 -1.56 -2.93
CA SER A 328 -0.68 -1.96 -1.74
C SER A 328 -1.10 -0.76 -0.89
N GLY A 329 -2.06 -0.98 0.01
CA GLY A 329 -2.69 0.10 0.79
C GLY A 329 -3.76 0.89 0.02
N VAL A 330 -4.14 0.45 -1.19
CA VAL A 330 -5.13 1.12 -2.03
C VAL A 330 -6.25 0.16 -2.43
N ASP A 331 -7.49 0.67 -2.38
CA ASP A 331 -8.70 -0.03 -2.82
C ASP A 331 -9.13 0.51 -4.19
N LEU A 332 -9.16 -0.35 -5.21
CA LEU A 332 -9.51 0.05 -6.57
C LEU A 332 -10.99 0.48 -6.74
N GLY A 333 -11.89 0.05 -5.86
CA GLY A 333 -13.27 0.54 -5.81
C GLY A 333 -13.35 1.98 -5.29
N GLU A 334 -12.48 2.37 -4.35
CA GLU A 334 -12.31 3.76 -3.93
C GLU A 334 -11.68 4.61 -5.05
N VAL A 335 -10.64 4.09 -5.71
CA VAL A 335 -10.00 4.76 -6.87
C VAL A 335 -11.04 5.08 -7.94
N ALA A 336 -12.02 4.20 -8.18
CA ALA A 336 -13.10 4.41 -9.14
C ALA A 336 -13.95 5.66 -8.85
N ARG A 337 -13.95 6.17 -7.60
CA ARG A 337 -14.81 7.27 -7.14
C ARG A 337 -14.05 8.50 -6.63
N ASP A 338 -12.74 8.38 -6.39
CA ASP A 338 -11.90 9.47 -5.87
C ASP A 338 -10.98 10.05 -6.97
N ASP A 339 -11.00 11.37 -7.15
CA ASP A 339 -10.19 12.08 -8.16
C ASP A 339 -8.71 12.21 -7.82
N ALA A 340 -8.38 12.44 -6.55
CA ALA A 340 -6.99 12.57 -6.14
C ALA A 340 -6.29 11.22 -6.20
N LEU A 341 -6.94 10.17 -5.72
CA LEU A 341 -6.40 8.82 -5.72
C LEU A 341 -6.26 8.27 -7.15
N PHE A 342 -7.23 8.54 -8.02
CA PHE A 342 -7.10 8.20 -9.44
C PHE A 342 -5.94 8.93 -10.12
N ALA A 343 -5.76 10.23 -9.84
CA ALA A 343 -4.64 10.98 -10.39
C ALA A 343 -3.29 10.39 -9.97
N GLU A 344 -3.16 9.94 -8.71
CA GLU A 344 -1.98 9.24 -8.20
C GLU A 344 -1.75 7.89 -8.92
N ILE A 345 -2.80 7.05 -9.04
CA ILE A 345 -2.74 5.77 -9.77
C ILE A 345 -2.35 6.00 -11.24
N LYS A 346 -2.89 7.03 -11.89
CA LYS A 346 -2.55 7.36 -13.28
C LYS A 346 -1.09 7.79 -13.40
N ALA A 347 -0.58 8.60 -12.48
CA ALA A 347 0.83 9.01 -12.47
C ALA A 347 1.76 7.79 -12.30
N LEU A 348 1.44 6.90 -11.37
CA LEU A 348 2.17 5.65 -11.14
C LEU A 348 2.10 4.71 -12.36
N LEU A 349 0.97 4.66 -13.06
CA LEU A 349 0.84 3.88 -14.29
C LEU A 349 1.77 4.40 -15.39
N LEU A 350 1.88 5.72 -15.55
CA LEU A 350 2.79 6.32 -16.52
C LEU A 350 4.26 6.08 -16.15
N GLU A 351 4.61 6.11 -14.86
CA GLU A 351 5.97 5.82 -14.38
C GLU A 351 6.34 4.34 -14.57
N HIS A 352 5.47 3.43 -14.14
CA HIS A 352 5.79 2.00 -14.03
C HIS A 352 5.29 1.16 -15.20
N LYS A 353 4.47 1.73 -16.10
CA LYS A 353 3.88 1.16 -17.32
C LYS A 353 2.90 -0.01 -17.10
N GLY A 354 3.03 -0.72 -15.98
CA GLY A 354 2.12 -1.75 -15.48
C GLY A 354 2.04 -1.69 -13.96
N LEU A 355 0.81 -1.76 -13.43
CA LEU A 355 0.48 -1.77 -12.01
C LEU A 355 -0.23 -3.06 -11.66
N PHE A 356 0.12 -3.63 -10.52
CA PHE A 356 -0.39 -4.91 -10.05
C PHE A 356 -0.94 -4.77 -8.65
N PHE A 357 -2.07 -5.43 -8.39
CA PHE A 357 -2.79 -5.33 -7.13
C PHE A 357 -3.20 -6.72 -6.66
N ARG A 358 -3.08 -6.95 -5.36
CA ARG A 358 -3.58 -8.17 -4.69
C ARG A 358 -4.91 -7.89 -4.01
N ASP A 359 -5.70 -8.95 -3.88
CA ASP A 359 -6.87 -9.03 -3.00
C ASP A 359 -7.89 -7.89 -3.17
N GLN A 360 -8.15 -7.47 -4.41
CA GLN A 360 -9.06 -6.37 -4.71
C GLN A 360 -10.51 -6.85 -4.76
N ASN A 361 -11.35 -6.31 -3.88
CA ASN A 361 -12.73 -6.73 -3.75
C ASN A 361 -13.71 -5.62 -4.16
N PHE A 362 -13.79 -5.37 -5.47
CA PHE A 362 -14.78 -4.47 -6.07
C PHE A 362 -15.77 -5.25 -6.95
N SER A 363 -16.92 -4.65 -7.24
CA SER A 363 -17.96 -5.19 -8.12
C SER A 363 -17.61 -5.02 -9.61
N LYS A 364 -18.31 -5.73 -10.51
CA LYS A 364 -18.15 -5.53 -11.95
C LYS A 364 -18.50 -4.11 -12.40
N ALA A 365 -19.46 -3.48 -11.74
CA ALA A 365 -19.81 -2.08 -11.98
C ALA A 365 -18.64 -1.15 -11.63
N GLU A 366 -18.03 -1.33 -10.45
CA GLU A 366 -16.82 -0.59 -10.06
C GLU A 366 -15.63 -0.87 -10.98
N HIS A 367 -15.51 -2.08 -11.53
CA HIS A 367 -14.50 -2.40 -12.55
C HIS A 367 -14.66 -1.51 -13.79
N VAL A 368 -15.89 -1.45 -14.30
CA VAL A 368 -16.24 -0.63 -15.47
C VAL A 368 -16.02 0.85 -15.16
N GLU A 369 -16.50 1.33 -14.01
CA GLU A 369 -16.31 2.71 -13.55
C GLU A 369 -14.82 3.09 -13.48
N LEU A 370 -14.00 2.26 -12.84
CA LEU A 370 -12.55 2.47 -12.75
C LEU A 370 -11.91 2.57 -14.14
N ALA A 371 -12.22 1.63 -15.03
CA ALA A 371 -11.66 1.63 -16.38
C ALA A 371 -12.13 2.86 -17.19
N GLN A 372 -13.38 3.29 -17.01
CA GLN A 372 -13.94 4.49 -17.65
C GLN A 372 -13.26 5.79 -17.21
N ARG A 373 -12.65 5.83 -16.03
CA ARG A 373 -11.82 6.97 -15.59
C ARG A 373 -10.63 7.21 -16.53
N PHE A 374 -10.12 6.16 -17.18
CA PHE A 374 -9.02 6.26 -18.15
C PHE A 374 -9.49 6.64 -19.56
N GLY A 375 -10.70 6.26 -19.95
CA GLY A 375 -11.28 6.58 -21.26
C GLY A 375 -12.48 5.69 -21.61
N GLU A 376 -13.06 5.92 -22.79
CA GLU A 376 -14.16 5.08 -23.30
C GLU A 376 -13.72 3.62 -23.46
N LEU A 377 -14.61 2.68 -23.14
CA LEU A 377 -14.29 1.24 -23.20
C LEU A 377 -14.54 0.65 -24.59
N GLU A 378 -13.73 -0.33 -24.96
CA GLU A 378 -13.91 -1.12 -26.19
C GLU A 378 -14.70 -2.40 -25.95
N ASP A 379 -15.58 -2.75 -26.89
CA ASP A 379 -16.14 -4.10 -26.99
C ASP A 379 -15.18 -5.03 -27.76
N HIS A 380 -15.08 -6.30 -27.31
CA HIS A 380 -14.26 -7.29 -28.01
C HIS A 380 -14.98 -7.84 -29.26
N PRO A 381 -14.39 -7.74 -30.47
CA PRO A 381 -15.07 -8.05 -31.72
C PRO A 381 -15.45 -9.54 -31.87
N ALA A 382 -14.82 -10.44 -31.13
CA ALA A 382 -15.06 -11.88 -31.19
C ALA A 382 -15.79 -12.47 -29.96
N LEU A 383 -15.72 -11.82 -28.80
CA LEU A 383 -16.26 -12.34 -27.53
C LEU A 383 -17.49 -11.55 -27.04
N GLY A 384 -17.67 -10.31 -27.51
CA GLY A 384 -18.67 -9.40 -26.95
C GLY A 384 -18.31 -8.93 -25.55
N SER A 385 -19.28 -8.30 -24.89
CA SER A 385 -19.18 -7.79 -23.52
C SER A 385 -20.14 -8.52 -22.59
N ASP A 386 -19.91 -8.40 -21.29
CA ASP A 386 -20.77 -8.85 -20.23
C ASP A 386 -22.19 -8.29 -20.44
N PRO A 387 -23.25 -9.13 -20.44
CA PRO A 387 -24.61 -8.68 -20.73
C PRO A 387 -25.10 -7.56 -19.82
N ASP A 388 -24.67 -7.58 -18.55
CA ASP A 388 -25.12 -6.63 -17.52
C ASP A 388 -24.13 -5.46 -17.34
N HIS A 389 -22.92 -5.58 -17.90
CA HIS A 389 -21.83 -4.62 -17.74
C HIS A 389 -21.11 -4.36 -19.08
N PRO A 390 -21.69 -3.54 -19.98
CA PRO A 390 -21.07 -3.20 -21.26
C PRO A 390 -19.64 -2.65 -21.12
N GLY A 391 -18.74 -3.06 -22.00
CA GLY A 391 -17.31 -2.74 -21.96
C GLY A 391 -16.44 -3.68 -21.11
N LEU A 392 -17.04 -4.62 -20.38
CA LEU A 392 -16.32 -5.67 -19.65
C LEU A 392 -16.37 -7.00 -20.42
N VAL A 393 -15.21 -7.56 -20.77
CA VAL A 393 -15.10 -8.80 -21.56
C VAL A 393 -14.76 -9.97 -20.63
N ARG A 394 -15.53 -11.06 -20.73
CA ARG A 394 -15.29 -12.31 -19.97
C ARG A 394 -14.37 -13.23 -20.77
N ILE A 395 -13.14 -13.41 -20.30
CA ILE A 395 -12.15 -14.33 -20.88
C ILE A 395 -12.08 -15.57 -19.98
N TYR A 396 -13.04 -16.48 -20.16
CA TYR A 396 -13.18 -17.67 -19.34
C TYR A 396 -12.71 -18.90 -20.12
N LYS A 397 -11.72 -19.61 -19.59
CA LYS A 397 -11.28 -20.91 -20.11
C LYS A 397 -11.59 -21.98 -19.07
N ASP A 398 -12.61 -22.77 -19.36
CA ASP A 398 -13.10 -23.91 -18.55
C ASP A 398 -12.46 -25.24 -19.00
N LEU A 399 -12.73 -26.34 -18.28
CA LEU A 399 -12.15 -27.67 -18.54
C LEU A 399 -12.55 -28.28 -19.89
N ASP A 400 -13.62 -27.80 -20.51
CA ASP A 400 -14.10 -28.21 -21.82
C ASP A 400 -13.73 -27.21 -22.93
N SER A 401 -13.05 -26.11 -22.57
CA SER A 401 -12.54 -25.15 -23.55
C SER A 401 -11.45 -25.80 -24.41
N PRO A 402 -11.46 -25.61 -25.74
CA PRO A 402 -10.41 -26.13 -26.59
C PRO A 402 -9.05 -25.54 -26.20
N PRO A 403 -7.95 -26.32 -26.28
CA PRO A 403 -6.61 -25.80 -26.04
C PRO A 403 -6.25 -24.79 -27.15
N GLU A 404 -6.50 -23.51 -26.88
CA GLU A 404 -6.23 -22.43 -27.83
C GLU A 404 -4.91 -21.73 -27.51
N HIS A 405 -3.86 -22.03 -28.28
CA HIS A 405 -2.53 -21.43 -28.16
C HIS A 405 -2.32 -20.17 -29.02
N PHE A 406 -3.32 -19.79 -29.81
CA PHE A 406 -3.18 -18.80 -30.88
C PHE A 406 -3.06 -17.36 -30.38
N GLU A 407 -3.54 -17.09 -29.16
CA GLU A 407 -3.48 -15.77 -28.51
C GLU A 407 -2.11 -15.49 -27.86
N ASN A 408 -1.24 -16.51 -27.77
CA ASN A 408 -0.02 -16.44 -26.99
C ASN A 408 1.16 -15.98 -27.87
N ALA A 409 1.21 -14.69 -28.15
CA ALA A 409 2.35 -14.01 -28.76
C ALA A 409 2.59 -12.69 -28.03
N TYR A 410 3.82 -12.16 -28.07
CA TYR A 410 4.06 -10.80 -27.56
C TYR A 410 3.28 -9.81 -28.45
N HIS A 411 2.39 -9.05 -27.81
CA HIS A 411 1.58 -8.07 -28.50
C HIS A 411 1.18 -6.87 -27.64
N CYS A 412 0.90 -5.77 -28.33
CA CYS A 412 0.07 -4.69 -27.85
C CYS A 412 -1.34 -4.95 -28.43
N ASP A 413 -2.38 -4.71 -27.63
CA ASP A 413 -3.75 -5.04 -28.01
C ASP A 413 -4.16 -4.36 -29.32
N ALA A 414 -4.86 -5.11 -30.17
CA ALA A 414 -5.60 -4.63 -31.32
C ALA A 414 -4.89 -3.56 -32.19
N THR A 415 -3.57 -3.69 -32.39
CA THR A 415 -2.79 -2.76 -33.23
C THR A 415 -3.16 -2.81 -34.71
N TRP A 416 -4.06 -3.70 -35.12
CA TRP A 416 -4.70 -3.70 -36.43
C TRP A 416 -5.83 -2.64 -36.56
N ARG A 417 -6.14 -1.90 -35.49
CA ARG A 417 -7.05 -0.74 -35.50
C ARG A 417 -6.29 0.57 -35.71
N VAL A 418 -6.94 1.56 -36.33
CA VAL A 418 -6.37 2.92 -36.47
C VAL A 418 -6.05 3.55 -35.11
N ASN A 419 -6.91 3.31 -34.12
CA ASN A 419 -6.74 3.73 -32.73
C ASN A 419 -6.65 2.47 -31.85
N PRO A 420 -5.45 1.91 -31.64
CA PRO A 420 -5.26 0.78 -30.73
C PRO A 420 -5.62 1.20 -29.29
N PRO A 421 -6.03 0.25 -28.43
CA PRO A 421 -6.32 0.53 -27.02
C PRO A 421 -5.17 1.24 -26.30
N MET A 422 -5.51 2.22 -25.49
CA MET A 422 -4.60 2.91 -24.56
C MET A 422 -4.01 1.93 -23.56
N GLY A 423 -4.84 1.03 -23.04
CA GLY A 423 -4.51 0.20 -21.90
C GLY A 423 -5.69 -0.67 -21.50
N CYS A 424 -5.55 -1.35 -20.37
CA CYS A 424 -6.57 -2.28 -19.91
C CYS A 424 -6.53 -2.45 -18.39
N VAL A 425 -7.70 -2.71 -17.81
CA VAL A 425 -7.87 -3.20 -16.42
C VAL A 425 -8.31 -4.67 -16.50
N LEU A 426 -7.45 -5.58 -16.06
CA LEU A 426 -7.70 -7.03 -16.08
C LEU A 426 -7.76 -7.57 -14.66
N ARG A 427 -8.89 -8.19 -14.30
CA ARG A 427 -9.09 -8.86 -13.02
C ARG A 427 -9.10 -10.36 -13.19
N CYS A 428 -8.46 -11.08 -12.27
CA CYS A 428 -8.58 -12.51 -12.18
C CYS A 428 -9.73 -12.92 -11.23
N VAL A 429 -10.68 -13.69 -11.76
CA VAL A 429 -11.84 -14.22 -11.03
C VAL A 429 -11.57 -15.64 -10.54
N GLU A 430 -10.87 -16.44 -11.34
CA GLU A 430 -10.52 -17.82 -10.99
C GLU A 430 -9.13 -18.12 -11.53
N THR A 431 -8.22 -18.56 -10.66
CA THR A 431 -6.84 -18.90 -11.01
C THR A 431 -6.58 -20.39 -11.00
N PRO A 432 -5.74 -20.90 -11.91
CA PRO A 432 -5.22 -22.24 -11.80
C PRO A 432 -4.24 -22.35 -10.59
N PRO A 433 -4.06 -23.54 -9.99
CA PRO A 433 -3.12 -23.73 -8.89
C PRO A 433 -1.65 -23.53 -9.30
N VAL A 434 -1.34 -23.72 -10.58
CA VAL A 434 0.00 -23.54 -11.17
C VAL A 434 -0.12 -23.00 -12.59
N GLY A 435 0.87 -22.21 -13.02
CA GLY A 435 0.86 -21.55 -14.33
C GLY A 435 -0.18 -20.44 -14.46
N GLY A 436 -0.44 -20.00 -15.70
CA GLY A 436 -1.45 -18.99 -16.02
C GLY A 436 -1.00 -17.55 -15.86
N ASP A 437 0.31 -17.34 -15.72
CA ASP A 437 0.94 -16.05 -15.53
C ASP A 437 0.78 -15.16 -16.78
N THR A 438 1.01 -13.86 -16.61
CA THR A 438 1.12 -12.93 -17.75
C THR A 438 2.45 -12.20 -17.67
N ILE A 439 3.11 -12.02 -18.81
CA ILE A 439 4.36 -11.27 -18.95
C ILE A 439 4.06 -9.94 -19.61
N TRP A 440 4.62 -8.84 -19.10
CA TRP A 440 4.62 -7.53 -19.76
C TRP A 440 6.04 -7.10 -20.09
N VAL A 441 6.20 -6.29 -21.13
CA VAL A 441 7.49 -5.86 -21.67
C VAL A 441 7.53 -4.35 -21.86
N ASN A 442 8.61 -3.71 -21.42
CA ASN A 442 8.87 -2.29 -21.62
C ASN A 442 9.41 -2.02 -23.04
N MET A 443 8.55 -1.55 -23.94
CA MET A 443 8.95 -1.24 -25.31
C MET A 443 9.62 0.13 -25.47
N ALA A 444 9.57 0.99 -24.44
CA ALA A 444 10.38 2.20 -24.36
C ALA A 444 11.86 1.84 -24.19
N LEU A 445 12.15 0.96 -23.22
CA LEU A 445 13.50 0.47 -22.96
C LEU A 445 14.02 -0.40 -24.12
N ALA A 446 13.15 -1.17 -24.78
CA ALA A 446 13.49 -1.89 -25.99
C ALA A 446 13.97 -0.94 -27.10
N TYR A 447 13.28 0.18 -27.32
CA TYR A 447 13.73 1.21 -28.26
C TYR A 447 15.04 1.87 -27.78
N GLU A 448 15.10 2.26 -26.51
CA GLU A 448 16.26 2.96 -25.93
C GLU A 448 17.56 2.16 -26.10
N ASN A 449 17.51 0.83 -25.97
CA ASN A 449 18.68 -0.01 -26.09
C ASN A 449 19.03 -0.43 -27.52
N LEU A 450 18.23 -0.04 -28.53
CA LEU A 450 18.60 -0.27 -29.92
C LEU A 450 19.90 0.47 -30.27
N PRO A 451 20.79 -0.14 -31.07
CA PRO A 451 21.96 0.54 -31.60
C PRO A 451 21.55 1.81 -32.37
N ALA A 452 22.34 2.88 -32.26
CA ALA A 452 22.05 4.17 -32.91
C ALA A 452 21.77 4.04 -34.42
N ARG A 453 22.53 3.17 -35.12
CA ARG A 453 22.30 2.86 -36.55
C ARG A 453 20.93 2.27 -36.84
N VAL A 454 20.37 1.48 -35.92
CA VAL A 454 19.04 0.90 -36.07
C VAL A 454 17.98 1.97 -35.83
N LYS A 455 18.13 2.77 -34.77
CA LYS A 455 17.22 3.90 -34.49
C LYS A 455 17.10 4.84 -35.67
N GLU A 456 18.24 5.20 -36.29
CA GLU A 456 18.27 6.03 -37.49
C GLU A 456 17.55 5.36 -38.68
N GLN A 457 17.75 4.05 -38.86
CA GLN A 457 17.11 3.29 -39.93
C GLN A 457 15.57 3.22 -39.77
N ILE A 458 15.05 3.17 -38.54
CA ILE A 458 13.62 2.93 -38.29
C ILE A 458 12.80 4.18 -38.04
N LYS A 459 13.44 5.35 -37.86
CA LYS A 459 12.79 6.58 -37.38
C LYS A 459 11.57 7.03 -38.18
N ASP A 460 11.60 6.85 -39.50
CA ASP A 460 10.54 7.26 -40.43
C ASP A 460 9.78 6.05 -41.01
N LEU A 461 10.12 4.83 -40.57
CA LEU A 461 9.47 3.62 -41.08
C LEU A 461 8.09 3.44 -40.49
N ARG A 462 7.21 2.84 -41.28
CA ARG A 462 5.82 2.55 -40.93
C ARG A 462 5.52 1.07 -41.20
N ALA A 463 4.67 0.48 -40.37
CA ALA A 463 4.28 -0.93 -40.45
C ALA A 463 2.76 -1.08 -40.60
N ARG A 464 2.32 -2.08 -41.37
CA ARG A 464 0.90 -2.47 -41.46
C ARG A 464 0.59 -3.60 -40.50
N HIS A 465 -0.49 -3.44 -39.75
CA HIS A 465 -0.95 -4.41 -38.78
C HIS A 465 -2.27 -5.04 -39.22
N SER A 466 -2.39 -6.36 -39.11
CA SER A 466 -3.51 -7.09 -39.70
C SER A 466 -4.16 -8.09 -38.77
N ILE A 467 -5.47 -7.94 -38.56
CA ILE A 467 -6.31 -8.96 -37.94
C ILE A 467 -6.53 -10.15 -38.88
N GLU A 468 -6.49 -9.91 -40.19
CA GLU A 468 -6.69 -10.92 -41.24
C GLU A 468 -5.57 -11.96 -41.21
N SER A 469 -4.32 -11.49 -41.14
CA SER A 469 -3.13 -12.34 -41.11
C SER A 469 -2.91 -13.06 -39.77
N THR A 470 -3.71 -12.74 -38.76
CA THR A 470 -3.65 -13.35 -37.43
C THR A 470 -4.95 -14.12 -37.15
N PHE A 471 -5.92 -13.54 -36.46
CA PHE A 471 -7.17 -14.22 -36.12
C PHE A 471 -7.96 -14.68 -37.35
N GLY A 472 -7.93 -13.92 -38.44
CA GLY A 472 -8.57 -14.29 -39.70
C GLY A 472 -7.94 -15.51 -40.39
N ALA A 473 -6.67 -15.83 -40.11
CA ALA A 473 -5.95 -16.89 -40.80
C ALA A 473 -6.51 -18.30 -40.51
N ARG A 474 -7.21 -18.48 -39.39
CA ARG A 474 -7.88 -19.73 -39.01
C ARG A 474 -9.35 -19.80 -39.44
N MET A 475 -9.90 -18.71 -39.98
CA MET A 475 -11.31 -18.64 -40.38
C MET A 475 -11.51 -19.14 -41.81
N PRO A 476 -12.73 -19.63 -42.15
CA PRO A 476 -13.13 -19.82 -43.55
C PRO A 476 -12.89 -18.55 -44.38
N ILE A 477 -12.53 -18.71 -45.65
CA ILE A 477 -12.07 -17.62 -46.52
C ILE A 477 -13.08 -16.46 -46.59
N GLU A 478 -14.38 -16.75 -46.63
CA GLU A 478 -15.44 -15.74 -46.67
C GLU A 478 -15.49 -14.94 -45.36
N ARG A 479 -15.39 -15.62 -44.20
CA ARG A 479 -15.37 -14.96 -42.89
C ARG A 479 -14.09 -14.14 -42.68
N ARG A 480 -12.95 -14.64 -43.17
CA ARG A 480 -11.68 -13.92 -43.16
C ARG A 480 -11.77 -12.61 -43.96
N HIS A 481 -12.32 -12.65 -45.18
CA HIS A 481 -12.46 -11.45 -46.00
C HIS A 481 -13.47 -10.45 -45.40
N GLN A 482 -14.59 -10.92 -44.84
CA GLN A 482 -15.51 -10.06 -44.08
C GLN A 482 -14.83 -9.38 -42.89
N LEU A 483 -13.94 -10.10 -42.18
CA LEU A 483 -13.17 -9.53 -41.08
C LEU A 483 -12.24 -8.42 -41.55
N LYS A 484 -11.57 -8.62 -42.69
CA LYS A 484 -10.70 -7.62 -43.33
C LYS A 484 -11.47 -6.38 -43.81
N GLU A 485 -12.65 -6.56 -44.39
CA GLU A 485 -13.50 -5.42 -44.79
C GLU A 485 -13.94 -4.59 -43.58
N ARG A 486 -14.29 -5.25 -42.47
CA ARG A 486 -14.68 -4.59 -41.22
C ARG A 486 -13.51 -3.90 -40.52
N PHE A 487 -12.31 -4.49 -40.59
CA PHE A 487 -11.09 -4.00 -39.97
C PHE A 487 -9.94 -3.97 -40.98
N PRO A 488 -9.91 -2.93 -41.85
CA PRO A 488 -8.80 -2.72 -42.78
C PRO A 488 -7.47 -2.59 -42.03
N ASP A 489 -6.38 -3.09 -42.62
CA ASP A 489 -5.06 -3.06 -41.98
C ASP A 489 -4.68 -1.63 -41.59
N ALA A 490 -4.40 -1.39 -40.31
CA ALA A 490 -3.94 -0.10 -39.84
C ALA A 490 -2.45 0.11 -40.12
N GLU A 491 -2.06 1.37 -40.38
CA GLU A 491 -0.67 1.75 -40.59
C GLU A 491 -0.16 2.61 -39.44
N HIS A 492 0.90 2.16 -38.80
CA HIS A 492 1.49 2.82 -37.64
C HIS A 492 2.97 3.13 -37.84
N PRO A 493 3.52 4.17 -37.20
CA PRO A 493 4.95 4.36 -37.15
C PRO A 493 5.61 3.17 -36.42
N VAL A 494 6.78 2.74 -36.89
CA VAL A 494 7.61 1.72 -36.22
C VAL A 494 8.13 2.25 -34.87
N VAL A 495 8.33 3.57 -34.78
CA VAL A 495 8.66 4.28 -33.54
C VAL A 495 7.55 5.25 -33.24
N ARG A 496 6.72 4.96 -32.24
CA ARG A 496 5.70 5.91 -31.78
C ARG A 496 6.26 6.81 -30.68
N THR A 497 5.60 7.93 -30.47
CA THR A 497 5.76 8.78 -29.29
C THR A 497 4.64 8.47 -28.30
N HIS A 498 4.97 8.36 -27.03
CA HIS A 498 3.97 8.26 -25.98
C HIS A 498 3.29 9.62 -25.79
N PRO A 499 1.95 9.72 -25.84
CA PRO A 499 1.25 11.00 -25.86
C PRO A 499 1.40 11.79 -24.56
N GLU A 500 1.56 11.11 -23.41
CA GLU A 500 1.70 11.76 -22.10
C GLU A 500 3.16 11.89 -21.61
N THR A 501 3.97 10.82 -21.68
CA THR A 501 5.37 10.84 -21.22
C THR A 501 6.36 11.39 -22.25
N GLY A 502 6.01 11.42 -23.54
CA GLY A 502 6.92 11.83 -24.61
C GLY A 502 7.99 10.79 -24.98
N GLU A 503 7.99 9.62 -24.33
CA GLU A 503 8.95 8.54 -24.61
C GLU A 503 8.82 8.03 -26.05
N LYS A 504 9.94 7.59 -26.62
CA LYS A 504 9.97 6.89 -27.90
C LYS A 504 9.83 5.39 -27.65
N ILE A 505 8.87 4.77 -28.33
CA ILE A 505 8.46 3.37 -28.11
C ILE A 505 8.61 2.59 -29.41
N LEU A 506 9.21 1.40 -29.34
CA LEU A 506 9.24 0.47 -30.45
C LEU A 506 7.85 -0.17 -30.63
N PHE A 507 7.15 0.20 -31.71
CA PHE A 507 5.74 -0.12 -31.92
C PHE A 507 5.55 -1.12 -33.06
N VAL A 508 6.15 -2.30 -32.91
CA VAL A 508 5.94 -3.46 -33.79
C VAL A 508 5.75 -4.70 -32.94
N ASN A 509 4.83 -5.57 -33.35
CA ASN A 509 4.48 -6.78 -32.60
C ASN A 509 3.99 -7.88 -33.54
N SER A 510 3.45 -8.97 -32.99
CA SER A 510 2.96 -10.12 -33.76
C SER A 510 1.83 -9.82 -34.76
N PHE A 511 1.16 -8.66 -34.67
CA PHE A 511 0.19 -8.22 -35.67
C PHE A 511 0.83 -7.47 -36.85
N ALA A 512 2.08 -7.00 -36.73
CA ALA A 512 2.79 -6.30 -37.78
C ALA A 512 3.18 -7.27 -38.91
N THR A 513 2.74 -6.96 -40.13
CA THR A 513 2.91 -7.85 -41.29
C THR A 513 4.10 -7.46 -42.17
N HIS A 514 4.26 -6.17 -42.45
CA HIS A 514 5.33 -5.66 -43.30
C HIS A 514 5.57 -4.16 -43.08
N LEU A 515 6.75 -3.70 -43.49
CA LEU A 515 7.13 -2.29 -43.52
C LEU A 515 6.68 -1.67 -44.85
N VAL A 516 5.86 -0.62 -44.81
CA VAL A 516 5.20 -0.08 -46.02
C VAL A 516 6.11 0.81 -46.87
N ASN A 517 7.04 1.51 -46.24
CA ASN A 517 7.88 2.53 -46.85
C ASN A 517 9.37 2.20 -46.77
N TYR A 518 9.71 0.91 -46.69
CA TYR A 518 11.10 0.45 -46.65
C TYR A 518 11.74 0.34 -48.04
N HIS A 519 10.94 0.08 -49.06
CA HIS A 519 11.40 -0.09 -50.43
C HIS A 519 11.57 1.28 -51.12
N THR A 520 12.74 1.90 -50.95
CA THR A 520 13.08 3.23 -51.50
C THR A 520 14.33 3.18 -52.38
N PRO A 521 14.60 4.20 -53.22
CA PRO A 521 15.81 4.25 -54.05
C PRO A 521 17.12 4.18 -53.25
N GLU A 522 17.13 4.64 -52.00
CA GLU A 522 18.30 4.59 -51.12
C GLU A 522 18.62 3.16 -50.65
N ASN A 523 17.60 2.32 -50.59
CA ASN A 523 17.65 0.96 -50.08
C ASN A 523 17.80 -0.09 -51.20
N VAL A 524 17.33 0.21 -52.42
CA VAL A 524 17.28 -0.75 -53.53
C VAL A 524 18.43 -0.49 -54.52
N ARG A 525 19.25 -1.52 -54.79
CA ARG A 525 20.27 -1.42 -55.86
C ARG A 525 19.77 -2.03 -57.17
N TYR A 526 19.04 -3.15 -57.10
CA TYR A 526 18.52 -3.87 -58.26
C TYR A 526 17.20 -4.58 -57.93
N GLY A 527 16.07 -4.06 -58.44
CA GLY A 527 14.77 -4.75 -58.34
C GLY A 527 14.39 -5.09 -56.90
N ILE A 528 14.35 -6.39 -56.56
CA ILE A 528 13.94 -6.88 -55.23
C ILE A 528 15.14 -7.24 -54.32
N ASP A 529 16.36 -6.84 -54.67
CA ASP A 529 17.58 -7.26 -53.95
C ASP A 529 17.60 -6.88 -52.46
N TYR A 530 16.78 -5.90 -52.07
CA TYR A 530 16.63 -5.44 -50.69
C TYR A 530 15.37 -5.95 -49.98
N ALA A 531 14.47 -6.66 -50.68
CA ALA A 531 13.20 -7.14 -50.10
C ALA A 531 13.37 -8.04 -48.85
N PRO A 532 14.36 -8.95 -48.77
CA PRO A 532 14.61 -9.71 -47.53
C PRO A 532 14.99 -8.83 -46.33
N GLY A 533 15.58 -7.66 -46.57
CA GLY A 533 15.99 -6.72 -45.52
C GLY A 533 14.81 -6.22 -44.68
N ALA A 534 13.65 -5.99 -45.29
CA ALA A 534 12.46 -5.49 -44.59
C ALA A 534 11.95 -6.51 -43.57
N GLY A 535 11.81 -7.76 -43.99
CA GLY A 535 11.36 -8.86 -43.12
C GLY A 535 12.36 -9.18 -42.02
N ASN A 536 13.66 -9.17 -42.34
CA ASN A 536 14.73 -9.39 -41.35
C ASN A 536 14.76 -8.27 -40.30
N LEU A 537 14.61 -7.01 -40.71
CA LEU A 537 14.54 -5.88 -39.80
C LEU A 537 13.30 -5.98 -38.90
N LEU A 538 12.12 -6.22 -39.48
CA LEU A 538 10.88 -6.36 -38.70
C LEU A 538 10.99 -7.50 -37.68
N THR A 539 11.58 -8.64 -38.07
CA THR A 539 11.82 -9.79 -37.18
C THR A 539 12.76 -9.41 -36.02
N TYR A 540 13.86 -8.72 -36.33
CA TYR A 540 14.81 -8.24 -35.31
C TYR A 540 14.16 -7.25 -34.32
N LEU A 541 13.32 -6.34 -34.82
CA LEU A 541 12.61 -5.39 -33.98
C LEU A 541 11.57 -6.09 -33.09
N ALA A 542 10.79 -7.02 -33.65
CA ALA A 542 9.82 -7.79 -32.88
C ALA A 542 10.49 -8.68 -31.82
N SER A 543 11.71 -9.19 -32.08
CA SER A 543 12.42 -10.03 -31.11
C SER A 543 12.89 -9.28 -29.87
N GLN A 544 12.92 -7.94 -29.88
CA GLN A 544 13.30 -7.16 -28.69
C GLN A 544 12.35 -7.41 -27.51
N ALA A 545 11.09 -7.76 -27.78
CA ALA A 545 10.13 -8.09 -26.72
C ALA A 545 10.54 -9.33 -25.90
N GLN A 546 11.43 -10.18 -26.42
CA GLN A 546 11.85 -11.43 -25.79
C GLN A 546 13.01 -11.26 -24.79
N ILE A 547 13.56 -10.05 -24.64
CA ILE A 547 14.68 -9.77 -23.75
C ILE A 547 14.18 -9.73 -22.29
N PRO A 548 14.62 -10.65 -21.40
CA PRO A 548 14.10 -10.75 -20.03
C PRO A 548 14.26 -9.49 -19.20
N GLU A 549 15.33 -8.72 -19.41
CA GLU A 549 15.63 -7.47 -18.69
C GLU A 549 14.58 -6.38 -18.94
N TYR A 550 13.75 -6.53 -19.97
CA TYR A 550 12.67 -5.59 -20.29
C TYR A 550 11.32 -6.06 -19.73
N GLN A 551 11.28 -7.22 -19.05
CA GLN A 551 10.04 -7.92 -18.73
C GLN A 551 9.73 -7.94 -17.24
N VAL A 552 8.44 -7.98 -16.93
CA VAL A 552 7.91 -8.41 -15.63
C VAL A 552 6.97 -9.58 -15.85
N ARG A 553 7.05 -10.61 -15.01
CA ARG A 553 6.15 -11.76 -15.00
C ARG A 553 5.27 -11.70 -13.76
N TRP A 554 3.96 -11.62 -13.95
CA TRP A 554 2.98 -11.59 -12.88
C TRP A 554 2.32 -12.95 -12.70
N ARG A 555 2.39 -13.46 -11.47
CA ARG A 555 1.65 -14.64 -11.05
C ARG A 555 0.31 -14.22 -10.47
N TRP A 556 -0.77 -14.64 -11.12
CA TRP A 556 -2.12 -14.31 -10.70
C TRP A 556 -2.52 -15.05 -9.42
N THR A 557 -3.29 -14.37 -8.59
CA THR A 557 -4.12 -14.94 -7.51
C THR A 557 -5.57 -14.54 -7.72
N GLU A 558 -6.51 -15.24 -7.10
CA GLU A 558 -7.91 -14.81 -7.07
C GLU A 558 -8.01 -13.34 -6.64
N ASN A 559 -8.85 -12.55 -7.30
CA ASN A 559 -9.04 -11.12 -7.07
C ASN A 559 -7.81 -10.23 -7.27
N SER A 560 -6.72 -10.74 -7.86
CA SER A 560 -5.63 -9.86 -8.30
C SER A 560 -6.01 -9.12 -9.58
N VAL A 561 -5.46 -7.91 -9.72
CA VAL A 561 -5.74 -7.01 -10.85
C VAL A 561 -4.43 -6.54 -11.46
N ALA A 562 -4.40 -6.40 -12.78
CA ALA A 562 -3.35 -5.68 -13.49
C ALA A 562 -3.95 -4.51 -14.28
N ILE A 563 -3.31 -3.37 -14.21
CA ILE A 563 -3.59 -2.19 -15.05
C ILE A 563 -2.32 -1.90 -15.84
N TRP A 564 -2.38 -1.83 -17.16
CA TRP A 564 -1.18 -1.53 -17.96
C TRP A 564 -1.46 -0.56 -19.10
N ASP A 565 -0.40 0.12 -19.50
CA ASP A 565 -0.39 1.07 -20.61
C ASP A 565 0.08 0.36 -21.90
N ASN A 566 -0.87 0.02 -22.77
CA ASN A 566 -0.61 -0.59 -24.07
C ASN A 566 0.19 0.36 -25.01
N ARG A 567 0.22 1.66 -24.75
CA ARG A 567 0.97 2.62 -25.58
C ARG A 567 2.48 2.49 -25.39
N SER A 568 2.93 1.88 -24.30
CA SER A 568 4.36 1.66 -24.00
C SER A 568 4.75 0.20 -23.76
N THR A 569 3.79 -0.73 -23.73
CA THR A 569 4.03 -2.13 -23.37
C THR A 569 3.57 -3.13 -24.43
N GLN A 570 4.17 -4.31 -24.39
CA GLN A 570 3.61 -5.53 -24.96
C GLN A 570 3.37 -6.54 -23.84
N HIS A 571 2.53 -7.54 -24.08
CA HIS A 571 2.30 -8.62 -23.13
C HIS A 571 2.15 -9.98 -23.81
N TYR A 572 2.29 -11.03 -23.00
CA TYR A 572 2.15 -12.44 -23.37
C TYR A 572 1.39 -13.17 -22.27
N ALA A 573 0.23 -13.75 -22.61
CA ALA A 573 -0.51 -14.60 -21.69
C ALA A 573 0.07 -16.03 -21.71
N VAL A 574 0.64 -16.47 -20.59
CA VAL A 574 1.28 -17.80 -20.50
C VAL A 574 0.21 -18.86 -20.27
N GLN A 575 0.13 -19.82 -21.20
CA GLN A 575 -0.87 -20.89 -21.15
C GLN A 575 -0.28 -22.22 -20.66
N ASP A 576 0.44 -22.17 -19.55
CA ASP A 576 1.12 -23.31 -18.90
C ASP A 576 0.30 -23.92 -17.74
N TYR A 577 -1.04 -23.86 -17.83
CA TYR A 577 -1.95 -24.26 -16.75
C TYR A 577 -2.96 -25.35 -17.12
N TRP A 578 -2.96 -25.88 -18.34
CA TRP A 578 -3.85 -27.00 -18.68
C TRP A 578 -3.50 -28.26 -17.84
N PRO A 579 -4.47 -29.03 -17.30
CA PRO A 579 -5.94 -28.93 -17.46
C PRO A 579 -6.64 -28.19 -16.29
N ALA A 580 -6.26 -26.95 -16.02
CA ALA A 580 -6.92 -26.10 -15.01
C ALA A 580 -7.72 -24.96 -15.65
N VAL A 581 -8.64 -24.41 -14.86
CA VAL A 581 -9.51 -23.29 -15.23
C VAL A 581 -8.79 -21.97 -14.99
N ARG A 582 -9.05 -20.99 -15.87
CA ARG A 582 -8.64 -19.59 -15.68
C ARG A 582 -9.74 -18.66 -16.17
N LYS A 583 -10.23 -17.79 -15.30
CA LYS A 583 -11.27 -16.81 -15.62
C LYS A 583 -10.78 -15.40 -15.35
N MET A 584 -10.79 -14.58 -16.41
CA MET A 584 -10.37 -13.18 -16.34
C MET A 584 -11.51 -12.28 -16.83
N GLU A 585 -11.59 -11.09 -16.25
CA GLU A 585 -12.49 -10.02 -16.69
C GLU A 585 -11.66 -8.83 -17.15
N ARG A 586 -11.85 -8.43 -18.40
CA ARG A 586 -11.00 -7.46 -19.11
C ARG A 586 -11.82 -6.25 -19.51
N ALA A 587 -11.45 -5.06 -19.03
CA ALA A 587 -11.97 -3.79 -19.53
C ALA A 587 -10.89 -3.13 -20.39
N GLY A 588 -11.06 -3.17 -21.72
CA GLY A 588 -10.14 -2.51 -22.66
C GLY A 588 -10.51 -1.05 -22.85
N ILE A 589 -9.52 -0.15 -22.90
CA ILE A 589 -9.74 1.30 -22.97
C ILE A 589 -9.31 1.80 -24.35
N ILE A 590 -10.19 2.50 -25.06
CA ILE A 590 -9.93 3.06 -26.39
C ILE A 590 -8.75 4.05 -26.30
N GLY A 591 -7.80 3.95 -27.23
CA GLY A 591 -6.66 4.84 -27.31
C GLY A 591 -6.71 5.84 -28.46
N ASP A 592 -5.57 6.47 -28.69
CA ASP A 592 -5.32 7.46 -29.72
C ASP A 592 -4.56 6.87 -30.94
N ALA A 593 -4.62 7.57 -32.07
CA ALA A 593 -3.84 7.24 -33.26
C ALA A 593 -2.33 7.41 -32.97
N PRO A 594 -1.49 6.37 -33.15
CA PRO A 594 -0.05 6.48 -32.89
C PRO A 594 0.65 7.44 -33.86
N PHE A 595 1.59 8.26 -33.35
CA PHE A 595 2.35 9.28 -34.09
C PHE A 595 3.84 9.31 -33.80
#